data_AF-A0A3C0U6J9-F1
#
_entry.id   AF-A0A3C0U6J9-F1
#
_cell.length_a   1.000
_cell.length_b   1.000
_cell.length_c   1.000
_cell.angle_alpha   90.00
_cell.angle_beta   90.00
_cell.angle_gamma   90.00
#
_symmetry.space_group_name_H-M   'P 1'
#
loop_
_entity.id
_entity.type
_entity.pdbx_description
1 polymer ?
#
loop_
_entity_poly.entity_id
_entity_poly.type
_entity_poly.pdbx_seq_one_letter_code
_entity_poly.pdbx_strand_id
1 'polypeptide(L)'
;SAQNDAQARVYGFDSRINGEFVQGTDSWFTFSLFNAQERILDNEDWFARPSDTRYNFAVYFQDYLPKDPSVRMSLTLMVSGGFPFGPDGTGDGIALPEQRVFRAPPYRRADIGFIKVM
;
A
#
# COMPACT_ATOMS: atom_id res chain seq x y z
N SER A 1 -5.39 30.49 -16.12
CA SER A 1 -4.17 29.69 -16.42
C SER A 1 -3.90 28.80 -15.23
N ALA A 2 -3.51 27.54 -15.44
CA ALA A 2 -3.01 26.70 -14.36
C ALA A 2 -1.49 26.94 -14.25
N GLN A 3 -1.01 27.38 -13.09
CA GLN A 3 0.41 27.54 -12.82
C GLN A 3 0.91 26.29 -12.09
N ASN A 4 2.16 25.89 -12.36
CA ASN A 4 2.78 24.75 -11.69
C ASN A 4 3.44 25.23 -10.40
N ASP A 5 2.67 25.23 -9.30
CA ASP A 5 3.05 25.88 -8.05
C ASP A 5 3.51 24.89 -6.97
N ALA A 6 3.82 23.64 -7.33
CA ALA A 6 4.22 22.63 -6.36
C ALA A 6 5.33 21.69 -6.88
N GLN A 7 6.14 21.19 -5.95
CA GLN A 7 7.17 20.18 -6.21
C GLN A 7 6.90 18.94 -5.36
N ALA A 8 7.02 17.75 -5.95
CA ALA A 8 6.86 16.46 -5.25
C ALA A 8 8.15 15.65 -5.27
N ARG A 9 8.35 14.83 -4.23
CA ARG A 9 9.44 13.84 -4.16
C ARG A 9 8.95 12.55 -3.51
N VAL A 10 9.49 11.43 -4.00
CA VAL A 10 9.24 10.10 -3.43
C VAL A 10 10.58 9.38 -3.33
N TYR A 11 10.83 8.75 -2.19
CA TYR A 11 12.02 7.94 -1.96
C TYR A 11 11.68 6.79 -1.03
N GLY A 12 12.37 5.66 -1.16
CA GLY A 12 12.09 4.48 -0.36
C GLY A 12 12.79 3.22 -0.86
N PHE A 13 12.45 2.13 -0.21
CA PHE A 13 12.82 0.76 -0.54
C PHE A 13 11.57 -0.02 -0.93
N ASP A 14 11.66 -0.80 -2.01
CA ASP A 14 10.60 -1.69 -2.46
C ASP A 14 11.22 -3.02 -2.90
N SER A 15 10.65 -4.12 -2.43
CA SER A 15 11.14 -5.46 -2.74
C SER A 15 10.00 -6.46 -2.85
N ARG A 16 10.15 -7.38 -3.80
CA ARG A 16 9.32 -8.56 -3.97
C ARG A 16 10.20 -9.79 -4.09
N ILE A 17 9.86 -10.83 -3.33
CA ILE A 17 10.45 -12.15 -3.43
C ILE A 17 9.35 -13.10 -3.89
N ASN A 18 9.65 -13.93 -4.88
CA ASN A 18 8.73 -14.95 -5.39
C ASN A 18 9.27 -16.34 -5.06
N GLY A 19 8.39 -17.30 -4.85
CA GLY A 19 8.72 -18.68 -4.58
C GLY A 19 7.60 -19.61 -5.03
N GLU A 20 7.97 -20.80 -5.48
CA GLU A 20 7.06 -21.82 -5.97
C GLU A 20 6.93 -22.92 -4.91
N PHE A 21 5.85 -22.88 -4.12
CA PHE A 21 5.56 -23.92 -3.11
C PHE A 21 4.65 -25.01 -3.68
N VAL A 22 3.89 -24.68 -4.72
CA VAL A 22 3.09 -25.60 -5.52
C VAL A 22 3.57 -25.51 -6.95
N GLN A 23 3.85 -26.64 -7.57
CA GLN A 23 4.39 -26.67 -8.92
C GLN A 23 3.48 -25.94 -9.92
N GLY A 24 4.07 -25.06 -10.73
CA GLY A 24 3.41 -24.21 -11.70
C GLY A 24 2.60 -23.07 -11.09
N THR A 25 2.86 -22.69 -9.84
CA THR A 25 2.07 -21.67 -9.13
C THR A 25 2.94 -20.80 -8.22
N ASP A 26 2.95 -19.49 -8.51
CA ASP A 26 3.74 -18.52 -7.76
C ASP A 26 3.07 -18.13 -6.43
N SER A 27 3.88 -18.13 -5.38
CA SER A 27 3.66 -17.38 -4.15
C SER A 27 4.62 -16.21 -4.10
N TRP A 28 4.23 -15.13 -3.45
CA TRP A 28 5.07 -13.94 -3.35
C TRP A 28 4.95 -13.25 -2.00
N PHE A 29 6.03 -12.59 -1.63
CA PHE A 29 6.14 -11.75 -0.46
C PHE A 29 6.63 -10.37 -0.92
N THR A 30 5.93 -9.31 -0.51
CA THR A 30 6.32 -7.93 -0.80
C THR A 30 6.51 -7.13 0.47
N PHE A 31 7.56 -6.31 0.48
CA PHE A 31 7.82 -5.32 1.49
C PHE A 31 8.24 -3.99 0.85
N SER A 32 7.55 -2.93 1.23
CA SER A 32 7.80 -1.56 0.78
C SER A 32 7.86 -0.63 1.99
N LEU A 33 8.83 0.27 2.00
CA LEU A 33 8.96 1.38 2.95
C LEU A 33 9.33 2.63 2.17
N PHE A 34 8.49 3.65 2.18
CA PHE A 34 8.70 4.85 1.37
C PHE A 34 8.16 6.10 2.03
N ASN A 35 8.59 7.26 1.53
CA ASN A 35 8.02 8.56 1.87
C ASN A 35 7.60 9.26 0.58
N ALA A 36 6.35 9.70 0.54
CA ALA A 36 5.84 10.55 -0.54
C ALA A 36 5.48 11.94 0.00
N GLN A 37 6.15 12.98 -0.52
CA GLN A 37 6.01 14.34 -0.02
C GLN A 37 5.78 15.34 -1.15
N GLU A 38 5.14 16.45 -0.81
CA GLU A 38 5.00 17.63 -1.67
C GLU A 38 5.29 18.90 -0.90
N ARG A 39 5.65 19.95 -1.63
CA ARG A 39 5.73 21.32 -1.14
C ARG A 39 5.16 22.28 -2.17
N ILE A 40 4.60 23.39 -1.70
CA ILE A 40 4.23 24.54 -2.53
C ILE A 40 5.52 25.34 -2.80
N LEU A 41 5.72 25.88 -4.01
CA LEU A 41 7.01 26.49 -4.40
C LEU A 41 7.43 27.68 -3.52
N ASP A 42 6.48 28.41 -2.96
CA ASP A 42 6.71 29.52 -2.03
C ASP A 42 6.89 29.08 -0.56
N ASN A 43 6.89 27.77 -0.30
CA ASN A 43 7.07 27.17 1.01
C ASN A 43 8.29 26.22 1.01
N GLU A 44 9.08 26.24 2.08
CA GLU A 44 10.23 25.34 2.25
C GLU A 44 9.83 23.99 2.85
N ASP A 45 8.67 23.92 3.52
CA ASP A 45 8.20 22.73 4.23
C ASP A 45 7.67 21.64 3.29
N TRP A 46 8.00 20.39 3.62
CA TRP A 46 7.53 19.21 2.91
C TRP A 46 6.42 18.50 3.68
N PHE A 47 5.26 18.39 3.06
CA PHE A 47 4.08 17.77 3.62
C PHE A 47 3.84 16.39 3.00
N ALA A 48 3.31 15.47 3.81
CA ALA A 48 3.01 14.11 3.34
C ALA A 48 1.85 14.14 2.32
N ARG A 49 2.05 13.50 1.17
CA ARG A 49 1.00 13.31 0.15
C ARG A 49 -0.10 12.38 0.67
N PRO A 50 -1.35 12.45 0.18
CA PRO A 50 -2.38 11.46 0.53
C PRO A 50 -1.99 10.03 0.14
N SER A 51 -1.06 9.86 -0.81
CA SER A 51 -0.48 8.56 -1.20
C SER A 51 0.65 8.07 -0.28
N ASP A 52 1.08 8.85 0.72
CA ASP A 52 2.12 8.48 1.68
C ASP A 52 1.59 7.48 2.71
N THR A 53 1.50 6.19 2.37
CA THR A 53 1.13 5.16 3.36
C THR A 53 2.30 4.71 4.23
N ARG A 54 3.52 5.21 3.97
CA ARG A 54 4.80 4.90 4.62
C ARG A 54 5.31 3.48 4.43
N TYR A 55 4.45 2.48 4.51
CA TYR A 55 4.84 1.08 4.35
C TYR A 55 3.72 0.25 3.72
N ASN A 56 4.12 -0.83 3.08
CA ASN A 56 3.23 -1.87 2.58
C ASN A 56 3.88 -3.24 2.77
N PHE A 57 3.16 -4.17 3.37
CA PHE A 57 3.51 -5.57 3.48
C PHE A 57 2.39 -6.39 2.88
N ALA A 58 2.71 -7.29 1.95
CA ALA A 58 1.72 -8.23 1.45
C ALA A 58 2.34 -9.59 1.19
N VAL A 59 1.54 -10.62 1.43
CA VAL A 59 1.89 -12.02 1.23
C VAL A 59 0.78 -12.65 0.42
N TYR A 60 1.17 -13.40 -0.60
CA TYR A 60 0.30 -14.30 -1.31
C TYR A 60 0.93 -15.68 -1.31
N PHE A 61 0.26 -16.62 -0.68
CA PHE A 61 0.75 -17.96 -0.47
C PHE A 61 -0.25 -18.98 -1.00
N GLN A 62 0.26 -20.02 -1.67
CA GLN A 62 -0.57 -21.10 -2.20
C GLN A 62 0.01 -22.45 -1.81
N ASP A 63 -0.86 -23.35 -1.35
CA ASP A 63 -0.50 -24.72 -0.97
C ASP A 63 -1.65 -25.70 -1.20
N TYR A 64 -1.34 -26.99 -1.30
CA TYR A 64 -2.32 -28.06 -1.31
C TYR A 64 -2.81 -28.35 0.11
N LEU A 65 -4.08 -28.76 0.27
CA LEU A 65 -4.56 -29.17 1.58
C LEU A 65 -3.84 -30.46 2.03
N PRO A 66 -3.35 -30.54 3.29
CA PRO A 66 -2.54 -31.67 3.76
C PRO A 66 -3.19 -33.06 3.61
N LYS A 67 -4.53 -33.12 3.55
CA LYS A 67 -5.30 -34.37 3.44
C LYS A 67 -6.07 -34.52 2.12
N ASP A 68 -6.06 -33.48 1.27
CA ASP A 68 -6.71 -33.52 -0.04
C ASP A 68 -5.90 -32.70 -1.05
N PRO A 69 -4.92 -33.33 -1.73
CA PRO A 69 -4.12 -32.68 -2.77
C PRO A 69 -4.91 -32.22 -3.99
N SER A 70 -6.17 -32.64 -4.14
CA SER A 70 -7.05 -32.14 -5.21
C SER A 70 -7.68 -30.80 -4.86
N VAL A 71 -7.40 -30.24 -3.68
CA VAL A 71 -7.81 -28.88 -3.30
C VAL A 71 -6.57 -28.03 -3.04
N ARG A 72 -6.50 -26.90 -3.74
CA ARG A 72 -5.50 -25.86 -3.52
C ARG A 72 -6.11 -24.73 -2.73
N MET A 73 -5.40 -24.29 -1.69
CA MET A 73 -5.73 -23.11 -0.90
C MET A 73 -4.86 -21.94 -1.35
N SER A 74 -5.44 -20.75 -1.41
CA SER A 74 -4.71 -19.49 -1.52
C SER A 74 -4.97 -18.63 -0.28
N LEU A 75 -3.91 -18.01 0.24
CA LEU A 75 -3.96 -17.08 1.36
C LEU A 75 -3.33 -15.76 0.92
N THR A 76 -4.07 -14.67 1.08
CA THR A 76 -3.56 -13.31 0.88
C THR A 76 -3.60 -12.56 2.20
N LEU A 77 -2.48 -11.97 2.60
CA LEU A 77 -2.40 -11.08 3.75
C LEU A 77 -1.88 -9.74 3.26
N MET A 78 -2.50 -8.63 3.67
CA MET A 78 -2.07 -7.28 3.34
C MET A 78 -2.10 -6.39 4.58
N VAL A 79 -1.03 -5.62 4.79
CA VAL A 79 -0.92 -4.60 5.83
C VAL A 79 -0.28 -3.36 5.20
N SER A 80 -1.03 -2.26 5.13
CA SER A 80 -0.54 -0.99 4.62
C SER A 80 -0.68 0.07 5.69
N GLY A 81 0.27 0.99 5.78
CA GLY A 81 0.15 2.11 6.71
C GLY A 81 -1.00 3.05 6.32
N GLY A 82 -1.45 3.84 7.28
CA GLY A 82 -2.52 4.79 7.01
C GLY A 82 -2.04 5.98 6.20
N PHE A 83 -2.94 6.58 5.42
CA PHE A 83 -2.67 7.80 4.68
C PHE A 83 -2.87 9.05 5.55
N PRO A 84 -2.13 10.14 5.28
CA PRO A 84 -2.34 11.42 5.96
C PRO A 84 -3.64 12.09 5.50
N PHE A 85 -4.35 12.73 6.42
CA PHE A 85 -5.56 13.49 6.12
C PHE A 85 -5.68 14.69 7.07
N GLY A 86 -6.54 15.64 6.71
CA GLY A 86 -6.80 16.85 7.48
C GLY A 86 -8.31 17.13 7.55
N PRO A 87 -8.72 18.18 8.28
CA PRO A 87 -10.09 18.66 8.23
C PRO A 87 -10.48 19.06 6.81
N ASP A 88 -11.77 19.00 6.48
CA ASP A 88 -12.28 19.49 5.20
C ASP A 88 -11.89 20.96 5.04
N GLY A 89 -11.11 21.27 3.99
CA GLY A 89 -10.66 22.63 3.72
C GLY A 89 -11.81 23.53 3.25
N THR A 90 -11.62 24.85 3.34
CA THR A 90 -12.49 25.81 2.64
C THR A 90 -12.37 25.66 1.12
N GLY A 91 -13.48 25.46 0.41
CA GLY A 91 -13.51 25.24 -1.05
C GLY A 91 -13.95 23.82 -1.40
N ASP A 92 -13.23 23.13 -2.30
CA ASP A 92 -13.57 21.80 -2.84
C ASP A 92 -13.48 20.64 -1.81
N GLY A 93 -13.43 20.93 -0.51
CA GLY A 93 -13.40 19.94 0.56
C GLY A 93 -12.07 19.19 0.72
N ILE A 94 -11.00 19.58 0.00
CA ILE A 94 -9.70 18.94 0.08
C ILE A 94 -8.79 19.70 1.04
N ALA A 95 -8.28 19.04 2.08
CA ALA A 95 -7.33 19.60 3.02
C ALA A 95 -6.02 20.01 2.33
N LEU A 96 -5.56 21.25 2.58
CA LEU A 96 -4.26 21.73 2.12
C LEU A 96 -3.12 20.87 2.71
N PRO A 97 -1.96 20.76 2.05
CA PRO A 97 -0.87 19.89 2.51
C PRO A 97 -0.47 20.13 3.99
N GLU A 98 -0.40 21.38 4.41
CA GLU A 98 -0.07 21.81 5.77
C GLU A 98 -1.14 21.46 6.83
N GLN A 99 -2.37 21.16 6.39
CA GLN A 99 -3.48 20.82 7.27
C GLN A 99 -3.62 19.31 7.49
N ARG A 100 -2.81 18.47 6.82
CA ARG A 100 -2.86 16.99 6.94
C ARG A 100 -2.14 16.48 8.18
N VAL A 101 -2.58 16.94 9.34
CA VAL A 101 -1.98 16.63 10.66
C VAL A 101 -2.37 15.25 11.20
N PHE A 102 -3.42 14.64 10.66
CA PHE A 102 -3.90 13.33 11.08
C PHE A 102 -3.45 12.24 10.12
N ARG A 103 -3.49 11.00 10.59
CA ARG A 103 -3.22 9.81 9.77
C ARG A 103 -4.22 8.72 10.09
N ALA A 104 -4.77 8.09 9.06
CA ALA A 104 -5.70 7.00 9.24
C ALA A 104 -5.01 5.83 9.99
N PRO A 105 -5.78 4.96 10.67
CA PRO A 105 -5.24 3.69 11.13
C PRO A 105 -4.70 2.86 9.95
N PRO A 106 -3.69 2.00 10.18
CA PRO A 106 -3.21 1.07 9.15
C PRO A 106 -4.31 0.17 8.62
N TYR A 107 -4.35 -0.03 7.30
CA TYR A 107 -5.24 -0.98 6.65
C TYR A 107 -4.71 -2.41 6.78
N ARG A 108 -5.59 -3.37 7.08
CA ARG A 108 -5.26 -4.80 7.24
C ARG A 108 -6.32 -5.65 6.56
N ARG A 109 -5.90 -6.61 5.75
CA ARG A 109 -6.78 -7.52 5.01
C ARG A 109 -6.22 -8.94 5.04
N ALA A 110 -7.12 -9.92 5.18
CA ALA A 110 -6.84 -11.32 5.01
C ALA A 110 -7.90 -11.93 4.09
N ASP A 111 -7.49 -12.63 3.05
CA ASP A 111 -8.35 -13.36 2.13
C ASP A 111 -7.91 -14.82 2.06
N ILE A 112 -8.88 -15.72 2.00
CA ILE A 112 -8.64 -17.15 1.80
C ILE A 112 -9.50 -17.64 0.63
N GLY A 113 -8.91 -18.45 -0.24
CA GLY A 113 -9.57 -19.06 -1.37
C GLY A 113 -9.30 -20.56 -1.44
N PHE A 114 -10.25 -21.30 -2.02
CA PHE A 114 -10.12 -22.74 -2.25
C PHE A 114 -10.53 -23.06 -3.69
N ILE A 115 -9.71 -23.85 -4.38
CA ILE A 115 -9.95 -24.28 -5.75
C ILE A 115 -9.79 -25.79 -5.83
N LYS A 116 -10.76 -26.48 -6.45
CA LYS A 116 -10.63 -27.89 -6.80
C LYS A 116 -9.80 -28.01 -8.07
N VAL A 117 -8.66 -28.70 -7.97
CA VAL A 117 -7.80 -29.04 -9.10
C VAL A 117 -8.24 -30.42 -9.58
N MET A 118 -8.73 -30.49 -10.82
CA MET A 118 -9.18 -31.74 -11.46
C MET A 118 -8.01 -32.56 -11.97
#